data_AF-A0A8S3ZTS7-F1
#
_entry.id   AF-A0A8S3ZTS7-F1
#
_cell.length_a   1.000
_cell.length_b   1.000
_cell.length_c   1.000
_cell.angle_alpha   90.00
_cell.angle_beta   90.00
_cell.angle_gamma   90.00
#
_symmetry.space_group_name_H-M   'P 1'
#
loop_
_entity.id
_entity.type
_entity.pdbx_description
1 polymer ?
#
loop_
_entity_poly.entity_id
_entity_poly.type
_entity_poly.pdbx_seq_one_letter_code
_entity_poly.pdbx_strand_id
1 'polypeptide(L)'
;HLSLTFSAKTGKLVSIYNKDSQVKENVSQELVYYMGQPSSPRASGAYVFVPVDAVPKSVAPDKVEIKVIKGKLVQEVHQKFASWAYQIVRLYEGAKYAEFQWVVGPLDDSMGKEVVSKFTTSLNSDDKFYTDSNGREMMER
;
A
#
# COMPACT_ATOMS: atom_id res chain seq x y z
N HIS A 1 6.05 -14.16 15.40
CA HIS A 1 4.85 -14.30 14.56
C HIS A 1 5.15 -14.06 13.08
N LEU A 2 5.53 -12.86 12.63
CA LEU A 2 5.71 -12.58 11.19
C LEU A 2 7.17 -12.40 10.75
N SER A 3 7.40 -12.56 9.44
CA SER A 3 8.60 -12.13 8.71
C SER A 3 8.18 -11.49 7.40
N LEU A 4 8.71 -10.32 7.09
CA LEU A 4 8.48 -9.63 5.81
C LEU A 4 9.79 -9.64 5.02
N THR A 5 9.70 -9.84 3.71
CA THR A 5 10.86 -9.78 2.80
C THR A 5 10.68 -8.62 1.84
N PHE A 6 11.73 -7.81 1.69
CA PHE A 6 11.78 -6.69 0.75
C PHE A 6 12.85 -6.95 -0.30
N SER A 7 12.58 -6.53 -1.53
CA SER A 7 13.54 -6.62 -2.63
C SER A 7 14.68 -5.64 -2.43
N ALA A 8 15.92 -6.13 -2.43
CA ALA A 8 17.09 -5.25 -2.43
C ALA A 8 17.23 -4.41 -3.72
N LYS A 9 16.63 -4.86 -4.83
CA LYS A 9 16.65 -4.17 -6.13
C LYS A 9 15.65 -3.02 -6.19
N THR A 10 14.43 -3.25 -5.69
CA THR A 10 13.31 -2.31 -5.86
C THR A 10 12.87 -1.65 -4.56
N GLY A 11 13.29 -2.14 -3.39
CA GLY A 11 12.86 -1.64 -2.09
C GLY A 11 11.41 -1.98 -1.71
N LYS A 12 10.67 -2.68 -2.59
CA LYS A 12 9.26 -3.04 -2.37
C LYS A 12 9.13 -4.36 -1.61
N LEU A 13 8.01 -4.54 -0.90
CA LEU A 13 7.64 -5.81 -0.29
C LEU A 13 7.50 -6.89 -1.37
N VAL A 14 7.96 -8.12 -1.08
CA VAL A 14 7.83 -9.26 -2.01
C VAL A 14 7.20 -10.50 -1.40
N SER A 15 7.26 -10.67 -0.07
CA SER A 15 6.56 -11.76 0.59
C SER A 15 6.34 -11.50 2.07
N ILE A 16 5.31 -12.17 2.60
CA ILE A 16 5.00 -12.24 4.01
C ILE A 16 5.04 -13.72 4.41
N TYR A 17 5.72 -14.03 5.51
CA TYR A 17 5.76 -15.36 6.09
C TYR A 17 5.21 -15.32 7.51
N ASN A 18 4.14 -16.06 7.76
CA ASN A 18 3.63 -16.32 9.10
C ASN A 18 4.37 -17.53 9.68
N LYS A 19 5.20 -17.28 10.69
CA LYS A 19 6.04 -18.30 11.35
C LYS A 19 5.22 -19.26 12.22
N ASP A 20 4.06 -18.81 12.69
CA ASP A 20 3.23 -19.61 13.59
C ASP A 20 2.41 -20.65 12.79
N SER A 21 1.79 -20.22 11.69
CA SER A 21 1.03 -21.11 10.79
C SER A 21 1.88 -21.74 9.69
N GLN A 22 3.14 -21.32 9.55
CA GLN A 22 4.07 -21.73 8.50
C GLN A 22 3.58 -21.42 7.06
N VAL A 23 2.66 -20.47 6.90
CA VAL A 23 2.16 -20.01 5.60
C VAL A 23 3.04 -18.90 5.06
N LYS A 24 3.50 -19.03 3.81
CA LYS A 24 4.24 -17.99 3.07
C LYS A 24 3.44 -17.56 1.85
N GLU A 25 3.20 -16.27 1.73
CA GLU A 25 2.52 -15.69 0.58
C GLU A 25 3.41 -14.70 -0.14
N ASN A 26 3.36 -14.75 -1.47
CA ASN A 26 3.93 -13.71 -2.32
C ASN A 26 3.00 -12.52 -2.30
N VAL A 27 3.49 -11.41 -1.77
CA VAL A 27 2.73 -10.17 -1.61
C VAL A 27 3.62 -9.02 -2.02
N SER A 28 3.16 -8.22 -2.98
CA SER A 28 3.77 -6.93 -3.27
C SER A 28 2.88 -5.81 -2.75
N GLN A 29 3.52 -4.71 -2.34
CA GLN A 29 2.84 -3.49 -1.96
C GLN A 29 3.53 -2.31 -2.63
N GLU A 30 2.72 -1.38 -3.14
CA GLU A 30 3.18 -0.10 -3.65
C GLU A 30 2.14 1.00 -3.43
N LEU A 31 2.63 2.24 -3.36
CA LEU A 31 1.79 3.42 -3.51
C LEU A 31 1.61 3.70 -5.00
N VAL A 32 0.36 3.84 -5.43
CA VAL A 32 -0.04 4.22 -6.78
C VAL A 32 -0.97 5.42 -6.72
N TYR A 33 -1.26 6.07 -7.84
CA TYR A 33 -2.24 7.13 -7.90
C TYR A 33 -3.01 7.12 -9.21
N TYR A 34 -4.28 7.46 -9.14
CA TYR A 34 -5.07 7.84 -10.31
C TYR A 34 -4.96 9.34 -10.55
N MET A 35 -5.00 9.73 -11.82
CA MET A 35 -5.23 11.11 -12.20
C MET A 35 -6.73 11.36 -12.19
N GLY A 36 -7.19 12.31 -11.37
CA GLY A 36 -8.60 12.70 -11.36
C GLY A 36 -8.97 13.42 -12.65
N GLN A 37 -10.11 13.07 -13.25
CA GLN A 37 -10.65 13.71 -14.43
C GLN A 37 -10.90 15.20 -14.12
N PRO A 38 -10.25 16.15 -14.82
CA PRO A 38 -10.30 17.56 -14.45
C PRO A 38 -11.61 18.25 -14.86
N SER A 39 -12.31 17.71 -15.88
CA SER A 39 -13.45 18.41 -16.50
C SER A 39 -14.47 17.46 -17.15
N SER A 40 -15.44 18.06 -17.84
CA SER A 40 -16.55 17.47 -18.61
C SER A 40 -16.27 16.10 -19.28
N PRO A 41 -17.28 15.19 -19.36
CA PRO A 41 -18.67 15.37 -18.91
C PRO A 41 -18.86 15.23 -17.40
N ARG A 42 -17.87 14.69 -16.67
CA ARG A 42 -17.91 14.58 -15.20
C ARG A 42 -16.50 14.62 -14.63
N ALA A 43 -16.20 15.67 -13.87
CA ALA A 43 -14.93 15.79 -13.15
C ALA A 43 -14.92 14.94 -11.87
N SER A 44 -13.73 14.52 -11.45
CA SER A 44 -13.51 13.95 -10.12
C SER A 44 -13.59 15.06 -9.05
N GLY A 45 -13.93 14.71 -7.82
CA GLY A 45 -14.03 15.68 -6.73
C GLY A 45 -14.45 15.07 -5.40
N ALA A 46 -14.94 15.91 -4.48
CA ALA A 46 -15.22 15.51 -3.09
C ALA A 46 -16.19 14.32 -2.93
N TYR A 47 -17.04 14.05 -3.93
CA TYR A 47 -18.09 13.02 -3.87
C TYR A 47 -17.94 11.92 -4.91
N VAL A 48 -17.22 12.17 -6.00
CA VAL A 48 -17.18 11.28 -7.16
C VAL A 48 -15.73 11.02 -7.52
N PHE A 49 -15.37 9.74 -7.61
CA PHE A 49 -14.11 9.27 -8.15
C PHE A 49 -14.27 9.00 -9.65
N VAL A 50 -13.65 9.84 -10.48
CA VAL A 50 -13.60 9.66 -11.94
C VAL A 50 -12.14 9.73 -12.38
N PRO A 51 -11.45 8.59 -12.53
CA PRO A 51 -10.08 8.61 -13.00
C PRO A 51 -10.03 8.85 -14.52
N VAL A 52 -8.99 9.54 -14.99
CA VAL A 52 -8.70 9.70 -16.43
C VAL A 52 -8.45 8.35 -17.10
N ASP A 53 -7.73 7.47 -16.40
CA ASP A 53 -7.38 6.12 -16.85
C ASP A 53 -7.82 5.09 -15.81
N ALA A 54 -8.32 3.94 -16.26
CA ALA A 54 -8.67 2.83 -15.36
C ALA A 54 -7.46 2.16 -14.68
N VAL A 55 -6.24 2.45 -15.14
CA VAL A 55 -5.00 1.89 -14.59
C VAL A 55 -4.25 2.99 -13.83
N PRO A 56 -3.93 2.79 -12.54
CA PRO A 56 -3.22 3.78 -11.77
C PRO A 56 -1.72 3.79 -12.09
N LYS A 57 -1.08 4.94 -11.91
CA LYS A 57 0.36 5.13 -12.08
C LYS A 57 1.09 4.79 -10.79
N SER A 58 2.22 4.09 -10.88
CA SER A 58 3.08 3.84 -9.70
C SER A 58 3.74 5.15 -9.26
N VAL A 59 3.75 5.43 -7.96
CA VAL A 59 4.48 6.59 -7.39
C VAL A 59 5.99 6.41 -7.61
N ALA A 60 6.46 5.17 -7.51
CA ALA A 60 7.86 4.78 -7.68
C ALA A 60 7.94 3.52 -8.55
N PRO A 61 7.92 3.66 -9.89
CA PRO A 61 7.85 2.51 -10.81
C PRO A 61 9.08 1.60 -10.68
N ASP A 62 10.28 2.18 -10.62
CA ASP A 62 11.53 1.41 -10.69
C ASP A 62 12.02 0.95 -9.30
N LYS A 63 12.18 1.90 -8.37
CA LYS A 63 12.76 1.64 -7.05
C LYS A 63 12.21 2.59 -6.00
N VAL A 64 12.12 2.09 -4.78
CA VAL A 64 11.81 2.81 -3.54
C VAL A 64 13.09 2.87 -2.71
N GLU A 65 13.48 4.06 -2.26
CA GLU A 65 14.62 4.19 -1.36
C GLU A 65 14.25 3.61 0.00
N ILE A 66 15.11 2.75 0.56
CA ILE A 66 14.85 2.11 1.84
C ILE A 66 15.96 2.32 2.86
N LYS A 67 15.56 2.44 4.13
CA LYS A 67 16.44 2.35 5.30
C LYS A 67 15.89 1.30 6.26
N VAL A 68 16.72 0.33 6.62
CA VAL A 68 16.35 -0.74 7.55
C VAL A 68 16.88 -0.41 8.93
N ILE A 69 16.02 -0.48 9.94
CA ILE A 69 16.36 -0.24 11.35
C ILE A 69 15.96 -1.49 12.14
N LYS A 70 16.91 -2.08 12.87
CA LYS A 70 16.66 -3.26 13.70
C LYS A 70 16.93 -2.92 15.15
N GLY A 71 15.87 -2.76 15.93
CA GLY A 71 15.91 -2.61 17.38
C GLY A 71 15.52 -3.91 18.09
N LYS A 72 15.66 -3.90 19.42
CA LYS A 72 15.28 -5.04 20.28
C LYS A 72 13.76 -5.25 20.29
N LEU A 73 12.98 -4.17 20.37
CA LEU A 73 11.52 -4.21 20.50
C LEU A 73 10.78 -4.02 19.17
N VAL A 74 11.44 -3.46 18.15
CA VAL A 74 10.83 -3.15 16.86
C VAL A 74 11.85 -3.25 15.74
N GLN A 75 11.43 -3.77 14.60
CA GLN A 75 12.17 -3.70 13.34
C GLN A 75 11.37 -2.88 12.34
N GLU A 76 12.04 -1.99 11.63
CA GLU A 76 11.40 -1.04 10.72
C GLU A 76 12.07 -1.05 9.35
N VAL A 77 11.25 -0.88 8.31
CA VAL A 77 11.70 -0.53 6.96
C VAL A 77 11.08 0.80 6.61
N HIS A 78 11.92 1.84 6.56
CA HIS A 78 11.53 3.16 6.12
C HIS A 78 11.63 3.18 4.59
N GLN A 79 10.58 3.60 3.92
CA GLN A 79 10.42 3.59 2.48
C GLN A 79 10.08 5.00 2.01
N LYS A 80 10.90 5.56 1.12
CA LYS A 80 10.63 6.83 0.45
C LYS A 80 10.28 6.56 -1.01
N PHE A 81 9.00 6.72 -1.33
CA PHE A 81 8.47 6.53 -2.68
C PHE A 81 8.68 7.78 -3.54
N ALA A 82 8.44 8.96 -2.97
CA ALA A 82 8.67 10.26 -3.61
C ALA A 82 8.98 11.32 -2.55
N SER A 83 9.29 12.54 -2.97
CA SER A 83 9.48 13.68 -2.04
C SER A 83 8.25 13.97 -1.17
N TRP A 84 7.06 13.57 -1.61
CA TRP A 84 5.76 13.76 -0.96
C TRP A 84 5.13 12.45 -0.46
N ALA A 85 5.79 11.30 -0.59
CA ALA A 85 5.22 10.00 -0.23
C ALA A 85 6.23 9.12 0.51
N TYR A 86 5.93 8.84 1.78
CA TYR A 86 6.75 8.06 2.68
C TYR A 86 5.92 6.97 3.35
N GLN A 87 6.55 5.85 3.67
CA GLN A 87 5.94 4.76 4.42
C GLN A 87 6.96 4.17 5.40
N ILE A 88 6.51 3.76 6.57
CA ILE A 88 7.29 2.96 7.51
C ILE A 88 6.53 1.66 7.72
N VAL A 89 7.21 0.53 7.49
CA VAL A 89 6.68 -0.80 7.80
C VAL A 89 7.33 -1.28 9.09
N ARG A 90 6.53 -1.58 10.12
CA ARG A 90 7.01 -2.00 11.43
C ARG A 90 6.59 -3.43 11.77
N LEU A 91 7.52 -4.14 12.42
CA LEU A 91 7.27 -5.38 13.15
C LEU A 91 7.67 -5.18 14.60
N TYR A 92 6.68 -5.05 15.48
CA TYR A 92 6.88 -5.01 16.92
C TYR A 92 7.07 -6.42 17.49
N GLU A 93 7.85 -6.53 18.56
CA GLU A 93 7.98 -7.75 19.35
C GLU A 93 6.60 -8.21 19.84
N GLY A 94 6.28 -9.50 19.66
CA GLY A 94 5.00 -10.08 20.07
C GLY A 94 3.77 -9.72 19.20
N ALA A 95 3.88 -8.78 18.25
CA ALA A 95 2.76 -8.45 17.36
C ALA A 95 2.54 -9.54 16.29
N LYS A 96 1.26 -9.85 16.03
CA LYS A 96 0.82 -10.81 14.99
C LYS A 96 0.46 -10.15 13.65
N TYR A 97 0.70 -8.84 13.53
CA TYR A 97 0.47 -8.03 12.34
C TYR A 97 1.72 -7.21 12.01
N ALA A 98 1.80 -6.73 10.77
CA ALA A 98 2.75 -5.71 10.37
C ALA A 98 2.02 -4.37 10.28
N GLU A 99 2.61 -3.32 10.86
CA GLU A 99 2.05 -1.97 10.78
C GLU A 99 2.61 -1.27 9.56
N PHE A 100 1.73 -0.75 8.70
CA PHE A 100 2.10 0.12 7.59
C PHE A 100 1.63 1.53 7.94
N GLN A 101 2.57 2.41 8.25
CA GLN A 101 2.28 3.83 8.48
C GLN A 101 2.70 4.60 7.24
N TRP A 102 1.80 5.40 6.65
CA TRP A 102 2.10 6.23 5.49
C TRP A 102 1.93 7.72 5.79
N VAL A 103 2.75 8.54 5.11
CA VAL A 103 2.63 9.99 5.06
C VAL A 103 2.60 10.39 3.59
N VAL A 104 1.49 10.98 3.16
CA VAL A 104 1.26 11.40 1.78
C VAL A 104 0.91 12.89 1.80
N GLY A 105 1.73 13.70 1.14
CA GLY A 105 1.53 15.12 0.95
C GLY A 105 2.79 15.96 1.14
N PRO A 106 2.73 17.26 0.81
CA PRO A 106 1.64 17.91 0.07
C PRO A 106 1.53 17.36 -1.37
N LEU A 107 0.30 17.22 -1.86
CA LEU A 107 0.06 16.92 -3.28
C LEU A 107 0.08 18.24 -4.06
N ASP A 108 0.54 18.21 -5.31
CA ASP A 108 0.49 19.42 -6.14
C ASP A 108 -0.95 19.77 -6.55
N ASP A 109 -1.18 21.06 -6.78
CA ASP A 109 -2.51 21.59 -7.13
C ASP A 109 -2.78 21.56 -8.64
N SER A 110 -1.81 21.14 -9.46
CA SER A 110 -1.90 21.27 -10.92
C SER A 110 -2.80 20.22 -11.57
N MET A 111 -2.84 19.00 -11.02
CA MET A 111 -3.78 17.96 -11.42
C MET A 111 -4.11 17.05 -10.22
N GLY A 112 -5.39 16.78 -10.02
CA GLY A 112 -5.85 15.94 -8.91
C GLY A 112 -5.19 14.55 -8.93
N LYS A 113 -4.59 14.17 -7.79
CA LYS A 113 -4.04 12.83 -7.56
C LYS A 113 -4.83 12.11 -6.48
N GLU A 114 -5.30 10.91 -6.80
CA GLU A 114 -6.04 10.04 -5.88
C GLU A 114 -5.14 8.86 -5.54
N VAL A 115 -4.46 8.95 -4.39
CA VAL A 115 -3.39 8.02 -3.99
C VAL A 115 -3.97 6.77 -3.32
N VAL A 116 -3.45 5.60 -3.69
CA VAL A 116 -3.90 4.29 -3.23
C VAL A 116 -2.69 3.47 -2.77
N SER A 117 -2.81 2.83 -1.59
CA SER A 117 -1.91 1.75 -1.19
C SER A 117 -2.45 0.43 -1.75
N LYS A 118 -1.74 -0.15 -2.73
CA LYS A 118 -2.19 -1.34 -3.44
C LYS A 118 -1.36 -2.54 -3.02
N PHE A 119 -2.05 -3.59 -2.55
CA PHE A 119 -1.47 -4.89 -2.29
C PHE A 119 -1.84 -5.84 -3.43
N THR A 120 -0.87 -6.59 -3.93
CA THR A 120 -1.09 -7.62 -4.95
C THR A 120 -0.57 -8.95 -4.43
N THR A 121 -1.38 -9.99 -4.57
CA THR A 121 -1.07 -11.35 -4.10
C THR A 121 -1.39 -12.37 -5.19
N SER A 122 -0.95 -13.61 -5.00
CA SER A 122 -1.31 -14.75 -5.85
C SER A 122 -2.58 -15.48 -5.38
N LEU A 123 -3.31 -14.94 -4.39
CA LEU A 123 -4.52 -15.56 -3.88
C LEU A 123 -5.61 -15.56 -4.97
N ASN A 124 -6.22 -16.72 -5.20
CA ASN A 124 -7.42 -16.82 -6.03
C ASN A 124 -8.64 -16.47 -5.17
N SER A 125 -9.09 -15.21 -5.28
CA SER A 125 -10.23 -14.71 -4.50
C SER A 125 -11.59 -14.96 -5.16
N ASP A 126 -11.65 -15.51 -6.37
CA ASP A 126 -12.90 -15.78 -7.10
C ASP A 126 -13.79 -14.52 -7.19
N ASP A 127 -13.17 -13.39 -7.57
CA ASP A 127 -13.76 -12.04 -7.63
C ASP A 127 -14.43 -11.52 -6.34
N LYS A 128 -14.23 -12.21 -5.21
CA LYS A 128 -14.81 -11.84 -3.91
C LYS A 128 -13.83 -11.06 -3.04
N PHE A 129 -14.35 -10.05 -2.36
CA PHE A 129 -13.65 -9.40 -1.26
C PHE A 129 -14.63 -8.94 -0.18
N TYR A 130 -14.11 -8.54 0.98
CA TYR A 130 -14.93 -8.20 2.14
C TYR A 130 -14.60 -6.79 2.64
N THR A 131 -15.64 -6.02 2.93
CA THR A 131 -15.55 -4.68 3.54
C THR A 131 -16.46 -4.62 4.75
N ASP A 132 -16.01 -3.97 5.82
CA ASP A 132 -16.88 -3.74 6.97
C ASP A 132 -17.97 -2.70 6.67
N SER A 133 -19.09 -2.79 7.40
CA SER A 133 -20.12 -1.76 7.47
C SER A 133 -19.94 -0.97 8.76
N ASN A 134 -19.32 0.22 8.66
CA ASN A 134 -19.07 1.13 9.77
C ASN A 134 -18.34 0.49 10.98
N GLY A 135 -17.38 -0.39 10.71
CA GLY A 135 -16.57 -1.09 11.72
C GLY A 135 -17.29 -2.27 12.39
N ARG A 136 -18.36 -2.79 11.79
CA ARG A 136 -19.18 -3.87 12.37
C ARG A 136 -19.15 -5.15 11.53
N GLU A 137 -20.19 -5.39 10.74
CA GLU A 137 -20.35 -6.62 9.97
C GLU A 137 -19.49 -6.60 8.71
N MET A 138 -18.92 -7.75 8.35
CA MET A 138 -18.20 -7.92 7.09
C MET A 138 -19.19 -8.27 5.97
N MET A 139 -19.20 -7.47 4.92
CA MET A 139 -20.04 -7.68 3.73
C MET A 139 -19.19 -8.20 2.58
N GLU A 140 -19.63 -9.28 1.93
CA GLU A 140 -19.08 -9.75 0.65
C GLU A 140 -19.41 -8.74 -0.47
N ARG A 141 -18.49 -8.58 -1.42
CA ARG A 141 -18.54 -7.65 -2.55
C ARG A 141 -18.12 -8.34 -3.83
#